data_AF-A0A6J1QN13-F1
#
_entry.id   AF-A0A6J1QN13-F1
#
_cell.length_a   1.000
_cell.length_b   1.000
_cell.length_c   1.000
_cell.angle_alpha   90.00
_cell.angle_beta   90.00
_cell.angle_gamma   90.00
#
_symmetry.space_group_name_H-M   'P 1'
#
loop_
_entity.id
_entity.type
_entity.pdbx_description
1 polymer ?
#
loop_
_entity_poly.entity_id
_entity_poly.type
_entity_poly.pdbx_seq_one_letter_code
_entity_poly.pdbx_strand_id
1 'polypeptide(L)'
;ETYLAKLTRNIFQKYLDTYISIETKAFREKSATLLIEYYESKNHQKKQLQMGGFQELRRDLQAVLGARTNINIAQIEDYGGETFLSEELAIAILQRSKLAFQRCQLLSQSIDVPGNALQILEILLQYLISEHVDYALELGLQSVPIPESRTQPEIHFFNVVHQCNAIVRLLEEQFNDSVLPLVISTSKHADCLLKKKAILEQIDVKLDTGLDRSINAIVGWVKVYLQSEQKKTDFKPETDVDTVNTPACLVVVQYVSGMIRLIRNTLDGRHLDTALKELGIRFHKIIYDHLQQFQFNSAGAMCAICDMNEYRKCIKELEVEFVTNLFDTLHALCNLLLVKPENLKQVCTGDQLMTLDRTVLLNFIQLRTDYKTQKLANCLKGITT
;
A
#
# COMPACT_ATOMS: atom_id res chain seq x y z
N GLU A 1 -45.69 -24.25 31.39
CA GLU A 1 -45.79 -22.94 30.72
C GLU A 1 -47.15 -22.32 31.01
N THR A 2 -47.13 -21.08 31.50
CA THR A 2 -48.25 -20.36 32.11
C THR A 2 -49.24 -19.83 31.06
N TYR A 3 -50.54 -19.86 31.36
CA TYR A 3 -51.65 -19.39 30.50
C TYR A 3 -51.38 -18.06 29.76
N LEU A 4 -50.62 -17.16 30.39
CA LEU A 4 -50.19 -15.89 29.83
C LEU A 4 -49.34 -16.06 28.55
N ALA A 5 -48.37 -16.97 28.53
CA ALA A 5 -47.52 -17.23 27.36
C ALA A 5 -48.34 -17.72 26.16
N LYS A 6 -49.40 -18.50 26.42
CA LYS A 6 -50.33 -18.99 25.39
C LYS A 6 -51.18 -17.86 24.81
N LEU A 7 -51.66 -16.94 25.66
CA LEU A 7 -52.38 -15.74 25.21
C LEU A 7 -51.46 -14.82 24.39
N THR A 8 -50.26 -14.53 24.88
CA THR A 8 -49.26 -13.72 24.17
C THR A 8 -48.94 -14.33 22.80
N ARG A 9 -48.70 -15.64 22.75
CA ARG A 9 -48.45 -16.36 21.49
C ARG A 9 -49.62 -16.22 20.53
N ASN A 10 -50.87 -16.45 20.97
CA ASN A 10 -52.05 -16.34 20.11
C ASN A 10 -52.24 -14.94 19.51
N ILE A 11 -51.91 -13.88 20.25
CA ILE A 11 -52.05 -12.49 19.78
C ILE A 11 -50.95 -12.15 18.77
N PHE A 12 -49.71 -12.56 19.03
CA PHE A 12 -48.56 -12.12 18.24
C PHE A 12 -48.11 -13.10 17.14
N GLN A 13 -48.58 -14.36 17.13
CA GLN A 13 -48.08 -15.41 16.24
C GLN A 13 -47.98 -14.97 14.78
N LYS A 14 -49.04 -14.36 14.23
CA LYS A 14 -49.07 -13.89 12.82
C LYS A 14 -47.97 -12.87 12.51
N TYR A 15 -47.63 -12.02 13.47
CA TYR A 15 -46.57 -11.02 13.33
C TYR A 15 -45.19 -11.65 13.48
N LEU A 16 -45.03 -12.60 14.42
CA LEU A 16 -43.76 -13.30 14.64
C LEU A 16 -43.41 -14.24 13.48
N ASP A 17 -44.40 -14.86 12.83
CA ASP A 17 -44.18 -15.75 11.68
C ASP A 17 -43.60 -15.02 10.46
N THR A 18 -43.91 -13.72 10.31
CA THR A 18 -43.45 -12.89 9.19
C THR A 18 -42.34 -11.93 9.57
N TYR A 19 -41.96 -11.89 10.86
CA TYR A 19 -41.02 -10.94 11.43
C TYR A 19 -39.71 -10.85 10.64
N ILE A 20 -39.01 -11.97 10.43
CA ILE A 20 -37.68 -11.93 9.82
C ILE A 20 -37.70 -11.44 8.37
N SER A 21 -38.76 -11.74 7.63
CA SER A 21 -38.95 -11.23 6.27
C SER A 21 -39.12 -9.70 6.25
N ILE A 22 -39.91 -9.18 7.19
CA ILE A 22 -40.11 -7.73 7.34
C ILE A 22 -38.82 -7.04 7.81
N GLU A 23 -38.13 -7.61 8.80
CA GLU A 23 -36.88 -7.09 9.35
C GLU A 23 -35.79 -7.01 8.28
N THR A 24 -35.56 -8.11 7.56
CA THR A 24 -34.56 -8.16 6.48
C THR A 24 -34.91 -7.19 5.35
N LYS A 25 -36.18 -7.12 4.94
CA LYS A 25 -36.62 -6.15 3.93
C LYS A 25 -36.38 -4.71 4.39
N ALA A 26 -36.80 -4.35 5.61
CA ALA A 26 -36.62 -3.01 6.15
C ALA A 26 -35.13 -2.64 6.28
N PHE A 27 -34.28 -3.58 6.71
CA PHE A 27 -32.84 -3.33 6.82
C PHE A 27 -32.18 -3.13 5.46
N ARG A 28 -32.56 -3.90 4.42
CA ARG A 28 -32.09 -3.70 3.05
C ARG A 28 -32.49 -2.32 2.51
N GLU A 29 -33.77 -1.98 2.60
CA GLU A 29 -34.30 -0.70 2.11
C GLU A 29 -33.60 0.49 2.78
N LYS A 30 -33.46 0.44 4.11
CA LYS A 30 -32.79 1.53 4.85
C LYS A 30 -31.29 1.63 4.55
N SER A 31 -30.59 0.50 4.43
CA SER A 31 -29.16 0.52 4.08
C SER A 31 -28.94 1.04 2.66
N ALA A 32 -29.82 0.67 1.72
CA ALA A 32 -29.80 1.20 0.36
C ALA A 32 -30.04 2.72 0.33
N THR A 33 -31.03 3.22 1.08
CA THR A 33 -31.29 4.67 1.17
C THR A 33 -30.08 5.42 1.71
N LEU A 34 -29.44 4.93 2.79
CA LEU A 34 -28.26 5.57 3.37
C LEU A 34 -27.09 5.66 2.36
N LEU A 35 -26.88 4.61 1.56
CA LEU A 35 -25.86 4.62 0.51
C LEU A 35 -26.20 5.62 -0.60
N ILE A 36 -27.46 5.66 -1.05
CA ILE A 36 -27.91 6.61 -2.08
C ILE A 36 -27.69 8.03 -1.60
N GLU A 37 -28.16 8.38 -0.40
CA GLU A 37 -27.98 9.70 0.20
C GLU A 37 -26.50 10.09 0.31
N TYR A 38 -25.65 9.13 0.69
CA TYR A 38 -24.21 9.34 0.75
C TYR A 38 -23.61 9.65 -0.63
N TYR A 39 -23.85 8.80 -1.64
CA TYR A 39 -23.27 9.01 -2.96
C TYR A 39 -23.83 10.26 -3.66
N GLU A 40 -25.10 10.59 -3.43
CA GLU A 40 -25.69 11.87 -3.86
C GLU A 40 -25.00 13.06 -3.21
N SER A 41 -24.71 13.00 -1.91
CA SER A 41 -23.97 14.07 -1.20
C SER A 41 -22.56 14.28 -1.75
N LYS A 42 -21.97 13.24 -2.35
CA LYS A 42 -20.67 13.26 -3.02
C LYS A 42 -20.75 13.60 -4.51
N ASN A 43 -21.94 13.88 -5.03
CA ASN A 43 -22.20 14.07 -6.46
C ASN A 43 -21.68 12.90 -7.32
N HIS A 44 -21.72 11.68 -6.78
CA HIS A 44 -21.19 10.49 -7.41
C HIS A 44 -22.29 9.52 -7.81
N GLN A 45 -22.23 9.03 -9.03
CA GLN A 45 -23.11 7.97 -9.49
C GLN A 45 -22.32 6.67 -9.56
N LYS A 46 -22.80 5.65 -8.84
CA LYS A 46 -22.18 4.32 -8.87
C LYS A 46 -22.11 3.79 -10.30
N LYS A 47 -20.88 3.64 -10.79
CA LYS A 47 -20.60 3.00 -12.08
C LYS A 47 -20.56 1.50 -11.91
N GLN A 48 -21.02 0.76 -12.93
CA GLN A 48 -20.77 -0.67 -13.01
C GLN A 48 -19.29 -0.86 -13.38
N LEU A 49 -18.45 -1.10 -12.38
CA LEU A 49 -17.02 -1.30 -12.60
C LEU A 49 -16.83 -2.65 -13.30
N GLN A 50 -16.15 -2.64 -14.46
CA GLN A 50 -15.77 -3.89 -15.13
C GLN A 50 -14.68 -4.56 -14.28
N MET A 51 -15.11 -5.46 -13.40
CA MET A 51 -14.23 -6.35 -12.66
C MET A 51 -13.51 -7.27 -13.65
N GLY A 52 -12.19 -7.13 -13.81
CA GLY A 52 -11.44 -8.08 -14.62
C GLY A 52 -10.00 -7.66 -14.93
N GLY A 53 -9.13 -8.67 -15.04
CA GLY A 53 -7.70 -8.51 -15.37
C GLY A 53 -7.41 -7.86 -16.72
N PHE A 54 -8.43 -7.54 -17.53
CA PHE A 54 -8.25 -6.79 -18.77
C PHE A 54 -7.96 -5.29 -18.53
N GLN A 55 -8.57 -4.67 -17.52
CA GLN A 55 -8.19 -3.30 -17.13
C GLN A 55 -6.80 -3.27 -16.53
N GLU A 56 -6.47 -4.27 -15.70
CA GLU A 56 -5.13 -4.46 -15.15
C GLU A 56 -4.09 -4.66 -16.26
N LEU A 57 -4.37 -5.53 -17.23
CA LEU A 57 -3.54 -5.73 -18.42
C LEU A 57 -3.37 -4.45 -19.22
N ARG A 58 -4.42 -3.66 -19.44
CA ARG A 58 -4.32 -2.36 -20.12
C ARG A 58 -3.42 -1.39 -19.36
N ARG A 59 -3.52 -1.37 -18.03
CA ARG A 59 -2.72 -0.49 -17.17
C ARG A 59 -1.26 -0.93 -17.14
N ASP A 60 -0.99 -2.22 -17.04
CA ASP A 60 0.36 -2.79 -17.08
C ASP A 60 1.00 -2.58 -18.46
N LEU A 61 0.23 -2.76 -19.54
CA LEU A 61 0.65 -2.40 -20.89
C LEU A 61 0.97 -0.91 -20.99
N GLN A 62 0.19 -0.03 -20.36
CA GLN A 62 0.50 1.39 -20.34
C GLN A 62 1.75 1.72 -19.52
N ALA A 63 1.99 1.06 -18.40
CA ALA A 63 3.23 1.24 -17.64
C ALA A 63 4.46 0.89 -18.50
N VAL A 64 4.37 -0.18 -19.30
CA VAL A 64 5.48 -0.64 -20.17
C VAL A 64 5.61 0.19 -21.46
N LEU A 65 4.49 0.58 -22.08
CA LEU A 65 4.44 1.26 -23.38
C LEU A 65 4.43 2.79 -23.26
N GLY A 66 3.86 3.33 -22.19
CA GLY A 66 3.79 4.78 -21.91
C GLY A 66 5.17 5.40 -21.70
N ALA A 67 6.12 4.63 -21.16
CA ALA A 67 7.52 5.00 -21.09
C ALA A 67 8.19 5.20 -22.46
N ARG A 68 7.60 4.63 -23.53
CA ARG A 68 8.16 4.61 -24.89
C ARG A 68 7.32 5.38 -25.92
N THR A 69 6.04 5.64 -25.63
CA THR A 69 5.08 6.27 -26.55
C THR A 69 4.04 7.08 -25.78
N ASN A 70 3.65 8.26 -26.28
CA ASN A 70 2.61 9.12 -25.67
C ASN A 70 1.17 8.59 -25.91
N ILE A 71 0.92 7.29 -25.69
CA ILE A 71 -0.41 6.69 -25.85
C ILE A 71 -1.02 6.50 -24.47
N ASN A 72 -2.09 7.24 -24.18
CA ASN A 72 -2.85 7.12 -22.94
C ASN A 72 -3.92 6.04 -23.12
N ILE A 73 -3.68 4.82 -22.61
CA ILE A 73 -4.53 3.63 -22.84
C ILE A 73 -5.54 3.42 -21.70
N ALA A 74 -5.24 3.90 -20.50
CA ALA A 74 -6.10 3.89 -19.32
C ALA A 74 -6.50 5.32 -18.96
N GLN A 75 -7.80 5.57 -18.85
CA GLN A 75 -8.33 6.77 -18.21
C GLN A 75 -8.21 6.57 -16.69
N ILE A 76 -7.19 7.16 -16.08
CA ILE A 76 -7.12 7.28 -14.63
C ILE A 76 -8.11 8.38 -14.26
N GLU A 77 -9.23 8.01 -13.62
CA GLU A 77 -10.16 8.99 -13.07
C GLU A 77 -9.61 9.46 -11.73
N ASP A 78 -9.13 10.70 -11.70
CA ASP A 78 -8.75 11.38 -10.46
C ASP A 78 -9.98 12.07 -9.86
N TYR A 79 -10.33 11.65 -8.64
CA TYR A 79 -11.43 12.21 -7.86
C TYR A 79 -10.95 13.27 -6.86
N GLY A 80 -9.74 13.83 -7.03
CA GLY A 80 -9.19 14.88 -6.19
C GLY A 80 -8.94 14.42 -4.75
N GLY A 81 -8.59 13.14 -4.58
CA GLY A 81 -8.36 12.53 -3.27
C GLY A 81 -9.62 12.13 -2.49
N GLU A 82 -10.82 12.26 -3.05
CA GLU A 82 -12.03 11.69 -2.45
C GLU A 82 -11.92 10.16 -2.41
N THR A 83 -11.99 9.60 -1.20
CA THR A 83 -11.82 8.16 -0.96
C THR A 83 -13.09 7.37 -1.19
N PHE A 84 -14.25 8.05 -1.21
CA PHE A 84 -15.58 7.45 -1.16
C PHE A 84 -15.83 6.52 0.04
N LEU A 85 -14.97 6.56 1.05
CA LEU A 85 -15.19 5.88 2.33
C LEU A 85 -15.70 6.87 3.38
N SER A 86 -16.76 6.47 4.07
CA SER A 86 -17.36 7.24 5.16
C SER A 86 -17.56 6.35 6.39
N GLU A 87 -16.88 6.71 7.48
CA GLU A 87 -17.06 6.10 8.79
C GLU A 87 -18.43 6.44 9.39
N GLU A 88 -18.97 7.64 9.11
CA GLU A 88 -20.31 8.04 9.56
C GLU A 88 -21.39 7.14 8.93
N LEU A 89 -21.29 6.87 7.63
CA LEU A 89 -22.17 5.94 6.93
C LEU A 89 -22.04 4.52 7.51
N ALA A 90 -20.80 4.08 7.75
CA ALA A 90 -20.54 2.78 8.35
C ALA A 90 -21.19 2.67 9.74
N ILE A 91 -21.01 3.66 10.61
CA ILE A 91 -21.64 3.74 11.93
C ILE A 91 -23.17 3.71 11.81
N ALA A 92 -23.75 4.45 10.86
CA ALA A 92 -25.19 4.46 10.64
C ALA A 92 -25.73 3.06 10.27
N ILE A 93 -25.06 2.35 9.35
CA ILE A 93 -25.45 0.99 8.96
C ILE A 93 -25.24 0.00 10.12
N LEU A 94 -24.11 0.09 10.84
CA LEU A 94 -23.79 -0.75 12.00
C LEU A 94 -24.79 -0.54 13.15
N GLN A 95 -25.19 0.69 13.44
CA GLN A 95 -26.19 0.97 14.46
C GLN A 95 -27.56 0.38 14.09
N ARG A 96 -27.93 0.39 12.81
CA ARG A 96 -29.17 -0.24 12.34
C ARG A 96 -29.11 -1.76 12.46
N SER A 97 -27.98 -2.37 12.09
CA SER A 97 -27.79 -3.82 12.23
C SER A 97 -27.80 -4.25 13.70
N LYS A 98 -27.18 -3.48 14.60
CA LYS A 98 -27.24 -3.69 16.05
C LYS A 98 -28.67 -3.76 16.57
N LEU A 99 -29.51 -2.81 16.19
CA LEU A 99 -30.92 -2.80 16.57
C LEU A 99 -31.68 -3.98 15.95
N ALA A 100 -31.32 -4.40 14.73
CA ALA A 100 -31.90 -5.59 14.09
C ALA A 100 -31.52 -6.89 14.82
N PHE A 101 -30.27 -7.03 15.28
CA PHE A 101 -29.84 -8.16 16.10
C PHE A 101 -30.57 -8.21 17.44
N GLN A 102 -30.75 -7.07 18.11
CA GLN A 102 -31.52 -6.98 19.35
C GLN A 102 -32.99 -7.38 19.15
N ARG A 103 -33.64 -6.90 18.09
CA ARG A 103 -35.00 -7.33 17.72
C ARG A 103 -35.03 -8.82 17.38
N CYS A 104 -34.02 -9.33 16.69
CA CYS A 104 -33.92 -10.73 16.31
C CYS A 104 -33.87 -11.65 17.52
N GLN A 105 -33.08 -11.28 18.53
CA GLN A 105 -32.99 -12.00 19.80
C GLN A 105 -34.32 -12.00 20.57
N LEU A 106 -35.07 -10.89 20.51
CA LEU A 106 -36.32 -10.73 21.25
C LEU A 106 -37.52 -11.39 20.56
N LEU A 107 -37.61 -11.28 19.24
CA LEU A 107 -38.83 -11.58 18.47
C LEU A 107 -38.76 -12.93 17.73
N SER A 108 -37.56 -13.48 17.49
CA SER A 108 -37.45 -14.80 16.86
C SER A 108 -37.72 -15.91 17.87
N GLN A 109 -38.17 -17.07 17.39
CA GLN A 109 -38.16 -18.28 18.21
C GLN A 109 -36.70 -18.67 18.51
N SER A 110 -36.44 -19.19 19.70
CA SER A 110 -35.07 -19.49 20.15
C SER A 110 -34.28 -20.41 19.20
N ILE A 111 -34.97 -21.31 18.48
CA ILE A 111 -34.35 -22.20 17.50
C ILE A 111 -33.97 -21.49 16.18
N ASP A 112 -34.68 -20.40 15.84
CA ASP A 112 -34.49 -19.66 14.59
C ASP A 112 -33.55 -18.47 14.74
N VAL A 113 -33.31 -17.97 15.98
CA VAL A 113 -32.40 -16.86 16.28
C VAL A 113 -31.07 -16.98 15.52
N PRO A 114 -30.36 -18.13 15.49
CA PRO A 114 -29.06 -18.21 14.85
C PRO A 114 -29.14 -18.09 13.32
N GLY A 115 -30.17 -18.67 12.71
CA GLY A 115 -30.42 -18.58 11.27
C GLY A 115 -30.86 -17.17 10.85
N ASN A 116 -31.67 -16.52 11.66
CA ASN A 116 -32.12 -15.15 11.44
C ASN A 116 -30.98 -14.13 11.63
N ALA A 117 -30.13 -14.33 12.64
CA ALA A 117 -28.94 -13.52 12.85
C ALA A 117 -27.97 -13.62 11.65
N LEU A 118 -27.77 -14.82 11.09
CA LEU A 118 -26.98 -14.98 9.88
C LEU A 118 -27.54 -14.20 8.69
N GLN A 119 -28.86 -14.20 8.47
CA GLN A 119 -29.49 -13.42 7.39
C GLN A 119 -29.27 -11.91 7.57
N ILE A 120 -29.34 -11.40 8.80
CA ILE A 120 -29.07 -9.99 9.10
C ILE A 120 -27.59 -9.66 8.87
N LEU A 121 -26.67 -10.55 9.29
CA LEU A 121 -25.24 -10.41 9.04
C LEU A 121 -24.92 -10.35 7.54
N GLU A 122 -25.53 -11.21 6.72
CA GLU A 122 -25.32 -11.19 5.27
C GLU A 122 -25.73 -9.86 4.64
N ILE A 123 -26.84 -9.28 5.08
CA ILE A 123 -27.29 -7.95 4.62
C ILE A 123 -26.29 -6.88 5.06
N LEU A 124 -25.82 -6.94 6.33
CA LEU A 124 -24.81 -6.02 6.82
C LEU A 124 -23.53 -6.09 5.97
N LEU A 125 -23.01 -7.29 5.73
CA LEU A 125 -21.80 -7.49 4.93
C LEU A 125 -22.00 -7.02 3.48
N GLN A 126 -23.16 -7.28 2.87
CA GLN A 126 -23.45 -6.82 1.52
C GLN A 126 -23.42 -5.29 1.42
N TYR A 127 -24.13 -4.58 2.29
CA TYR A 127 -24.25 -3.13 2.15
C TYR A 127 -23.04 -2.37 2.70
N LEU A 128 -22.43 -2.84 3.78
CA LEU A 128 -21.27 -2.18 4.39
C LEU A 128 -19.98 -2.53 3.65
N ILE A 129 -19.76 -3.80 3.31
CA ILE A 129 -18.49 -4.22 2.70
C ILE A 129 -18.62 -4.20 1.19
N SER A 130 -19.49 -5.01 0.57
CA SER A 130 -19.56 -5.10 -0.89
C SER A 130 -19.99 -3.80 -1.57
N GLU A 131 -21.03 -3.13 -1.07
CA GLU A 131 -21.59 -1.94 -1.74
C GLU A 131 -20.87 -0.64 -1.36
N HIS A 132 -20.13 -0.60 -0.26
CA HIS A 132 -19.49 0.63 0.20
C HIS A 132 -17.98 0.51 0.15
N VAL A 133 -17.39 -0.35 0.99
CA VAL A 133 -15.94 -0.49 1.10
C VAL A 133 -15.32 -1.03 -0.18
N ASP A 134 -15.84 -2.13 -0.72
CA ASP A 134 -15.31 -2.79 -1.92
C ASP A 134 -15.40 -1.88 -3.14
N TYR A 135 -16.53 -1.21 -3.30
CA TYR A 135 -16.74 -0.24 -4.37
C TYR A 135 -15.74 0.93 -4.31
N ALA A 136 -15.56 1.52 -3.13
CA ALA A 136 -14.62 2.61 -2.92
C ALA A 136 -13.16 2.17 -3.13
N LEU A 137 -12.80 0.95 -2.73
CA LEU A 137 -11.48 0.39 -2.97
C LEU A 137 -11.18 0.17 -4.45
N GLU A 138 -12.16 -0.28 -5.22
CA GLU A 138 -12.01 -0.41 -6.68
C GLU A 138 -11.76 0.96 -7.34
N LEU A 139 -12.49 2.00 -6.93
CA LEU A 139 -12.22 3.38 -7.39
C LEU A 139 -10.82 3.85 -6.97
N GLY A 140 -10.44 3.61 -5.72
CA GLY A 140 -9.11 3.93 -5.22
C GLY A 140 -7.99 3.21 -5.97
N LEU A 141 -8.19 1.94 -6.33
CA LEU A 141 -7.22 1.15 -7.10
C LEU A 141 -7.04 1.67 -8.52
N GLN A 142 -8.12 2.19 -9.12
CA GLN A 142 -8.11 2.79 -10.44
C GLN A 142 -7.45 4.18 -10.44
N SER A 143 -7.52 4.92 -9.33
CA SER A 143 -6.91 6.24 -9.19
C SER A 143 -5.43 6.21 -8.83
N VAL A 144 -4.86 5.05 -8.44
CA VAL A 144 -3.42 4.94 -8.18
C VAL A 144 -2.62 5.31 -9.44
N PRO A 145 -1.72 6.32 -9.36
CA PRO A 145 -0.93 6.76 -10.51
C PRO A 145 -0.09 5.64 -11.12
N ILE A 146 0.10 5.69 -12.43
CA ILE A 146 0.97 4.74 -13.14
C ILE A 146 2.44 5.08 -12.80
N PRO A 147 3.30 4.06 -12.61
CA PRO A 147 4.74 4.28 -12.48
C PRO A 147 5.30 5.06 -13.67
N GLU A 148 6.44 5.72 -13.47
CA GLU A 148 7.18 6.43 -14.53
C GLU A 148 6.51 7.71 -15.08
N SER A 149 5.62 8.32 -14.29
CA SER A 149 5.16 9.69 -14.55
C SER A 149 6.32 10.69 -14.49
N ARG A 150 6.26 11.75 -15.31
CA ARG A 150 7.18 12.90 -15.22
C ARG A 150 6.81 13.88 -14.11
N THR A 151 5.54 13.90 -13.72
CA THR A 151 5.06 14.73 -12.62
C THR A 151 5.11 13.94 -11.31
N GLN A 152 5.42 14.64 -10.23
CA GLN A 152 5.41 14.06 -8.89
C GLN A 152 3.99 13.54 -8.59
N PRO A 153 3.83 12.24 -8.25
CA PRO A 153 2.50 11.68 -8.05
C PRO A 153 1.98 12.00 -6.65
N GLU A 154 0.68 12.26 -6.55
CA GLU A 154 -0.04 12.31 -5.28
C GLU A 154 -0.65 10.93 -5.00
N ILE A 155 -0.38 10.39 -3.81
CA ILE A 155 -0.75 9.02 -3.47
C ILE A 155 -1.86 9.03 -2.41
N HIS A 156 -3.11 9.15 -2.87
CA HIS A 156 -4.27 9.19 -1.97
C HIS A 156 -4.67 7.81 -1.41
N PHE A 157 -4.19 6.72 -2.03
CA PHE A 157 -4.60 5.36 -1.67
C PHE A 157 -4.27 4.99 -0.21
N PHE A 158 -3.23 5.57 0.38
CA PHE A 158 -2.93 5.37 1.80
C PHE A 158 -4.07 5.85 2.73
N ASN A 159 -4.78 6.93 2.37
CA ASN A 159 -5.95 7.39 3.11
C ASN A 159 -7.15 6.43 2.94
N VAL A 160 -7.30 5.84 1.76
CA VAL A 160 -8.31 4.79 1.50
C VAL A 160 -8.06 3.59 2.42
N VAL A 161 -6.81 3.14 2.52
CA VAL A 161 -6.43 2.04 3.43
C VAL A 161 -6.73 2.40 4.89
N HIS A 162 -6.39 3.61 5.31
CA HIS A 162 -6.65 4.09 6.67
C HIS A 162 -8.14 4.02 7.05
N GLN A 163 -9.01 4.60 6.22
CA GLN A 163 -10.46 4.62 6.47
C GLN A 163 -11.09 3.23 6.33
N CYS A 164 -10.60 2.39 5.41
CA CYS A 164 -11.03 1.02 5.27
C CYS A 164 -10.77 0.24 6.56
N ASN A 165 -9.57 0.36 7.12
CA ASN A 165 -9.21 -0.30 8.38
C ASN A 165 -10.07 0.19 9.56
N ALA A 166 -10.41 1.48 9.61
CA ALA A 166 -11.33 2.02 10.61
C ALA A 166 -12.71 1.37 10.52
N ILE A 167 -13.28 1.28 9.31
CA ILE A 167 -14.59 0.65 9.08
C ILE A 167 -14.57 -0.85 9.41
N VAL A 168 -13.51 -1.57 9.01
CA VAL A 168 -13.35 -3.00 9.33
C VAL A 168 -13.27 -3.21 10.85
N ARG A 169 -12.54 -2.36 11.57
CA ARG A 169 -12.44 -2.42 13.04
C ARG A 169 -13.81 -2.24 13.71
N LEU A 170 -14.62 -1.27 13.24
CA LEU A 170 -16.00 -1.07 13.71
C LEU A 170 -16.90 -2.30 13.42
N LEU A 171 -16.74 -2.95 12.26
CA LEU A 171 -17.45 -4.18 11.94
C LEU A 171 -17.04 -5.33 12.87
N GLU A 172 -15.75 -5.47 13.19
CA GLU A 172 -15.26 -6.51 14.09
C GLU A 172 -15.81 -6.35 15.52
N GLU A 173 -15.80 -5.13 16.06
CA GLU A 173 -16.41 -4.81 17.35
C GLU A 173 -17.91 -5.17 17.35
N GLN A 174 -18.65 -4.70 16.36
CA GLN A 174 -20.09 -5.00 16.22
C GLN A 174 -20.38 -6.50 16.08
N PHE A 175 -19.53 -7.24 15.37
CA PHE A 175 -19.66 -8.69 15.22
C PHE A 175 -19.49 -9.40 16.57
N ASN A 176 -18.44 -9.05 17.33
CA ASN A 176 -18.16 -9.66 18.62
C ASN A 176 -19.23 -9.32 19.66
N ASP A 177 -19.75 -8.09 19.64
CA ASP A 177 -20.71 -7.62 20.63
C ASP A 177 -22.15 -8.11 20.37
N SER A 178 -22.57 -8.18 19.11
CA SER A 178 -23.99 -8.40 18.77
C SER A 178 -24.27 -9.68 18.01
N VAL A 179 -23.32 -10.19 17.22
CA VAL A 179 -23.55 -11.38 16.40
C VAL A 179 -23.08 -12.63 17.12
N LEU A 180 -21.85 -12.60 17.63
CA LEU A 180 -21.23 -13.75 18.28
C LEU A 180 -22.07 -14.34 19.43
N PRO A 181 -22.67 -13.54 20.35
CA PRO A 181 -23.51 -14.08 21.42
C PRO A 181 -24.74 -14.83 20.92
N LEU A 182 -25.25 -14.51 19.72
CA LEU A 182 -26.43 -15.15 19.14
C LEU A 182 -26.12 -16.50 18.49
N VAL A 183 -24.86 -16.77 18.15
CA VAL A 183 -24.48 -17.92 17.33
C VAL A 183 -23.44 -18.84 17.96
N ILE A 184 -22.70 -18.42 18.99
CA ILE A 184 -21.52 -19.13 19.52
C ILE A 184 -21.74 -20.61 19.88
N SER A 185 -22.91 -20.96 20.41
CA SER A 185 -23.26 -22.34 20.81
C SER A 185 -24.18 -23.04 19.80
N THR A 186 -24.09 -22.66 18.53
CA THR A 186 -25.03 -23.11 17.49
C THR A 186 -24.28 -23.64 16.27
N SER A 187 -24.94 -24.42 15.42
CA SER A 187 -24.37 -24.88 14.15
C SER A 187 -24.08 -23.74 13.16
N LYS A 188 -24.57 -22.53 13.40
CA LYS A 188 -24.34 -21.34 12.56
C LYS A 188 -23.08 -20.55 12.92
N HIS A 189 -22.42 -20.87 14.04
CA HIS A 189 -21.19 -20.19 14.47
C HIS A 189 -20.12 -20.16 13.37
N ALA A 190 -19.79 -21.34 12.82
CA ALA A 190 -18.76 -21.47 11.80
C ALA A 190 -19.13 -20.75 10.49
N ASP A 191 -20.40 -20.79 10.10
CA ASP A 191 -20.92 -20.14 8.89
C ASP A 191 -20.75 -18.61 8.97
N CYS A 192 -21.13 -18.00 10.10
CA CYS A 192 -20.93 -16.56 10.35
C CYS A 192 -19.46 -16.15 10.25
N LEU A 193 -18.56 -16.94 10.88
CA LEU A 193 -17.12 -16.66 10.84
C LEU A 193 -16.54 -16.80 9.43
N LEU A 194 -16.93 -17.85 8.71
CA LEU A 194 -16.46 -18.10 7.35
C LEU A 194 -16.90 -17.01 6.39
N LYS A 195 -18.16 -16.54 6.46
CA LYS A 195 -18.63 -15.45 5.59
C LYS A 195 -17.94 -14.13 5.88
N LYS A 196 -17.77 -13.77 7.16
CA LYS A 196 -17.01 -12.58 7.54
C LYS A 196 -15.56 -12.69 7.06
N LYS A 197 -14.92 -13.83 7.27
CA LYS A 197 -13.53 -14.05 6.85
C LYS A 197 -13.39 -13.95 5.32
N ALA A 198 -14.23 -14.66 4.56
CA ALA A 198 -14.13 -14.71 3.11
C ALA A 198 -14.30 -13.32 2.45
N ILE A 199 -15.16 -12.46 2.99
CA ILE A 199 -15.33 -11.10 2.43
C ILE A 199 -14.16 -10.18 2.83
N LEU A 200 -13.67 -10.26 4.07
CA LEU A 200 -12.53 -9.45 4.51
C LEU A 200 -11.22 -9.87 3.81
N GLU A 201 -11.03 -11.16 3.52
CA GLU A 201 -9.88 -11.62 2.72
C GLU A 201 -9.87 -11.00 1.31
N GLN A 202 -11.04 -10.77 0.70
CA GLN A 202 -11.12 -10.09 -0.61
C GLN A 202 -10.72 -8.61 -0.50
N ILE A 203 -11.10 -7.96 0.59
CA ILE A 203 -10.70 -6.58 0.89
C ILE A 203 -9.18 -6.49 1.10
N ASP A 204 -8.61 -7.38 1.90
CA ASP A 204 -7.17 -7.41 2.19
C ASP A 204 -6.34 -7.56 0.91
N VAL A 205 -6.74 -8.45 -0.01
CA VAL A 205 -6.05 -8.62 -1.31
C VAL A 205 -6.04 -7.31 -2.13
N LYS A 206 -7.14 -6.54 -2.09
CA LYS A 206 -7.23 -5.25 -2.80
C LYS A 206 -6.38 -4.17 -2.13
N LEU A 207 -6.34 -4.14 -0.80
CA LEU A 207 -5.47 -3.25 -0.03
C LEU A 207 -4.00 -3.53 -0.34
N ASP A 208 -3.57 -4.78 -0.26
CA ASP A 208 -2.20 -5.21 -0.59
C ASP A 208 -1.81 -4.82 -2.02
N THR A 209 -2.72 -5.07 -2.98
CA THR A 209 -2.52 -4.71 -4.38
C THR A 209 -2.35 -3.20 -4.54
N GLY A 210 -3.18 -2.39 -3.90
CA GLY A 210 -3.10 -0.94 -4.03
C GLY A 210 -1.90 -0.33 -3.31
N LEU A 211 -1.47 -0.91 -2.18
CA LEU A 211 -0.23 -0.54 -1.49
C LEU A 211 0.99 -0.83 -2.37
N ASP A 212 1.07 -2.02 -2.97
CA ASP A 212 2.15 -2.37 -3.89
C ASP A 212 2.23 -1.40 -5.09
N ARG A 213 1.08 -1.12 -5.71
CA ARG A 213 0.97 -0.17 -6.83
C ARG A 213 1.38 1.24 -6.42
N SER A 214 1.00 1.67 -5.22
CA SER A 214 1.36 2.98 -4.67
C SER A 214 2.87 3.11 -4.46
N ILE A 215 3.51 2.08 -3.89
CA ILE A 215 4.96 2.05 -3.72
C ILE A 215 5.66 2.05 -5.09
N ASN A 216 5.15 1.29 -6.07
CA ASN A 216 5.66 1.29 -7.44
C ASN A 216 5.56 2.66 -8.11
N ALA A 217 4.48 3.42 -7.90
CA ALA A 217 4.34 4.77 -8.40
C ALA A 217 5.40 5.71 -7.79
N ILE A 218 5.62 5.63 -6.48
CA ILE A 218 6.64 6.41 -5.75
C ILE A 218 8.04 6.16 -6.31
N VAL A 219 8.49 4.90 -6.33
CA VAL A 219 9.86 4.58 -6.78
C VAL A 219 10.02 4.71 -8.30
N GLY A 220 8.95 4.51 -9.06
CA GLY A 220 8.92 4.73 -10.51
C GLY A 220 9.13 6.20 -10.86
N TRP A 221 8.50 7.11 -10.13
CA TRP A 221 8.75 8.55 -10.30
C TRP A 221 10.20 8.91 -9.94
N VAL A 222 10.71 8.43 -8.80
CA VAL A 222 12.12 8.67 -8.39
C VAL A 222 13.09 8.25 -9.49
N LYS A 223 12.89 7.07 -10.09
CA LYS A 223 13.70 6.58 -11.21
C LYS A 223 13.68 7.53 -12.40
N VAL A 224 12.50 7.96 -12.85
CA VAL A 224 12.36 8.86 -14.00
C VAL A 224 12.96 10.23 -13.71
N TYR A 225 12.71 10.77 -12.53
CA TYR A 225 13.23 12.06 -12.10
C TYR A 225 14.77 12.07 -12.06
N LEU A 226 15.38 11.04 -11.47
CA LEU A 226 16.84 10.90 -11.45
C LEU A 226 17.42 10.77 -12.86
N GLN A 227 16.76 10.04 -13.76
CA GLN A 227 17.18 9.90 -15.16
C GLN A 227 17.10 11.21 -15.95
N SER A 228 16.14 12.08 -15.65
CA SER A 228 15.97 13.36 -16.37
C SER A 228 16.82 14.48 -15.78
N GLU A 229 16.91 14.57 -14.45
CA GLU A 229 17.49 15.74 -13.77
C GLU A 229 18.96 15.55 -13.38
N GLN A 230 19.43 14.31 -13.15
CA GLN A 230 20.81 14.07 -12.74
C GLN A 230 21.73 13.86 -13.95
N LYS A 231 22.67 14.79 -14.14
CA LYS A 231 23.50 14.86 -15.34
C LYS A 231 24.81 14.12 -15.14
N LYS A 232 25.39 13.64 -16.24
CA LYS A 232 26.72 12.98 -16.20
C LYS A 232 27.82 13.88 -15.64
N THR A 233 27.68 15.19 -15.81
CA THR A 233 28.61 16.21 -15.27
C THR A 233 28.59 16.30 -13.75
N ASP A 234 27.52 15.82 -13.09
CA ASP A 234 27.43 15.84 -11.62
C ASP A 234 28.42 14.86 -10.99
N PHE A 235 28.70 13.75 -11.69
CA PHE A 235 29.63 12.71 -11.26
C PHE A 235 30.92 12.63 -12.07
N LYS A 236 31.01 13.40 -13.15
CA LYS A 236 32.23 13.59 -13.93
C LYS A 236 32.37 15.05 -14.35
N PRO A 237 32.59 15.97 -13.40
CA PRO A 237 32.84 17.37 -13.72
C PRO A 237 34.17 17.52 -14.48
N GLU A 238 34.19 18.43 -15.45
CA GLU A 238 35.40 18.75 -16.23
C GLU A 238 36.24 19.86 -15.58
N THR A 239 35.65 20.61 -14.66
CA THR A 239 36.27 21.69 -13.90
C THR A 239 36.23 21.38 -12.41
N ASP A 240 37.06 22.07 -11.63
CA ASP A 240 36.93 22.05 -10.17
C ASP A 240 35.56 22.62 -9.79
N VAL A 241 34.76 21.80 -9.10
CA VAL A 241 33.42 22.11 -8.63
C VAL A 241 33.32 21.77 -7.14
N ASP A 242 32.47 22.50 -6.44
CA ASP A 242 32.17 22.21 -5.04
C ASP A 242 31.55 20.80 -4.92
N THR A 243 32.16 19.97 -4.08
CA THR A 243 31.71 18.61 -3.82
C THR A 243 30.59 18.62 -2.78
N VAL A 244 29.39 18.96 -3.23
CA VAL A 244 28.18 19.02 -2.41
C VAL A 244 27.13 18.04 -2.92
N ASN A 245 26.01 17.93 -2.20
CA ASN A 245 24.85 17.18 -2.65
C ASN A 245 24.34 17.68 -4.01
N THR A 246 23.96 16.76 -4.87
CA THR A 246 23.33 17.11 -6.14
C THR A 246 21.91 17.65 -5.90
N PRO A 247 21.45 18.62 -6.72
CA PRO A 247 20.08 19.10 -6.62
C PRO A 247 19.04 17.98 -6.77
N ALA A 248 19.32 17.00 -7.64
CA ALA A 248 18.46 15.83 -7.85
C ALA A 248 18.31 14.98 -6.58
N CYS A 249 19.40 14.77 -5.83
CA CYS A 249 19.36 14.06 -4.55
C CYS A 249 18.44 14.75 -3.54
N LEU A 250 18.56 16.07 -3.38
CA LEU A 250 17.78 16.83 -2.40
C LEU A 250 16.27 16.76 -2.69
N VAL A 251 15.87 16.85 -3.96
CA VAL A 251 14.46 16.74 -4.35
C VAL A 251 13.91 15.33 -4.09
N VAL A 252 14.68 14.29 -4.42
CA VAL A 252 14.29 12.90 -4.13
C VAL A 252 14.14 12.67 -2.63
N VAL A 253 15.09 13.13 -1.81
CA VAL A 253 15.03 13.00 -0.35
C VAL A 253 13.80 13.71 0.21
N GLN A 254 13.55 14.96 -0.21
CA GLN A 254 12.38 15.71 0.24
C GLN A 254 11.07 14.96 -0.06
N TYR A 255 10.94 14.41 -1.27
CA TYR A 255 9.76 13.66 -1.67
C TYR A 255 9.61 12.36 -0.89
N VAL A 256 10.67 11.55 -0.79
CA VAL A 256 10.63 10.24 -0.11
C VAL A 256 10.38 10.41 1.39
N SER A 257 11.01 11.38 2.07
CA SER A 257 10.68 11.73 3.46
C SER A 257 9.23 12.20 3.62
N GLY A 258 8.66 12.89 2.62
CA GLY A 258 7.22 13.17 2.56
C GLY A 258 6.37 11.91 2.56
N MET A 259 6.70 10.94 1.70
CA MET A 259 5.99 9.67 1.58
C MET A 259 6.13 8.79 2.83
N ILE A 260 7.31 8.73 3.45
CA ILE A 260 7.53 7.99 4.70
C ILE A 260 6.61 8.53 5.80
N ARG A 261 6.52 9.85 5.95
CA ARG A 261 5.63 10.49 6.93
C ARG A 261 4.16 10.20 6.63
N LEU A 262 3.75 10.26 5.36
CA LEU A 262 2.39 9.91 4.96
C LEU A 262 2.05 8.47 5.38
N ILE A 263 2.89 7.50 4.98
CA ILE A 263 2.71 6.09 5.28
C ILE A 263 2.59 5.85 6.80
N ARG A 264 3.46 6.47 7.60
CA ARG A 264 3.43 6.37 9.08
C ARG A 264 2.18 6.94 9.71
N ASN A 265 1.60 7.98 9.12
CA ASN A 265 0.38 8.62 9.65
C ASN A 265 -0.89 7.86 9.26
N THR A 266 -0.86 7.07 8.18
CA THR A 266 -2.05 6.40 7.64
C THR A 266 -2.12 4.91 7.93
N LEU A 267 -0.98 4.22 8.00
CA LEU A 267 -0.92 2.77 8.18
C LEU A 267 -0.51 2.40 9.60
N ASP A 268 -0.95 1.23 10.05
CA ASP A 268 -0.63 0.65 11.35
C ASP A 268 -0.19 -0.83 11.23
N GLY A 269 0.41 -1.34 12.31
CA GLY A 269 0.78 -2.75 12.46
C GLY A 269 1.57 -3.32 11.28
N ARG A 270 1.13 -4.50 10.80
CA ARG A 270 1.85 -5.25 9.76
C ARG A 270 1.90 -4.53 8.41
N HIS A 271 0.85 -3.79 8.05
CA HIS A 271 0.81 -3.06 6.77
C HIS A 271 1.83 -1.93 6.78
N LEU A 272 1.99 -1.22 7.91
CA LEU A 272 3.03 -0.21 8.08
C LEU A 272 4.44 -0.80 7.91
N ASP A 273 4.75 -1.85 8.68
CA ASP A 273 6.08 -2.46 8.68
C ASP A 273 6.48 -2.97 7.29
N THR A 274 5.52 -3.62 6.60
CA THR A 274 5.73 -4.18 5.27
C THR A 274 5.89 -3.08 4.22
N ALA A 275 5.05 -2.04 4.25
CA ALA A 275 5.10 -0.93 3.31
C ALA A 275 6.41 -0.13 3.43
N LEU A 276 6.85 0.18 4.65
CA LEU A 276 8.13 0.86 4.88
C LEU A 276 9.29 0.00 4.38
N LYS A 277 9.35 -1.27 4.79
CA LYS A 277 10.41 -2.19 4.35
C LYS A 277 10.49 -2.28 2.84
N GLU A 278 9.35 -2.46 2.16
CA GLU A 278 9.31 -2.61 0.71
C GLU A 278 9.68 -1.31 -0.02
N LEU A 279 9.20 -0.16 0.45
CA LEU A 279 9.61 1.16 -0.05
C LEU A 279 11.13 1.32 0.03
N GLY A 280 11.73 0.99 1.19
CA GLY A 280 13.17 1.09 1.41
C GLY A 280 13.99 0.17 0.49
N ILE A 281 13.56 -1.07 0.32
CA ILE A 281 14.22 -2.05 -0.57
C ILE A 281 14.16 -1.58 -2.03
N ARG A 282 12.98 -1.16 -2.51
CA ARG A 282 12.83 -0.69 -3.88
C ARG A 282 13.56 0.62 -4.13
N PHE A 283 13.54 1.54 -3.17
CA PHE A 283 14.29 2.79 -3.24
C PHE A 283 15.80 2.53 -3.33
N HIS A 284 16.35 1.64 -2.48
CA HIS A 284 17.74 1.20 -2.57
C HIS A 284 18.08 0.69 -3.96
N LYS A 285 17.24 -0.19 -4.53
CA LYS A 285 17.45 -0.74 -5.86
C LYS A 285 17.49 0.35 -6.94
N ILE A 286 16.57 1.32 -6.90
CA ILE A 286 16.57 2.44 -7.85
C ILE A 286 17.85 3.26 -7.76
N ILE A 287 18.32 3.59 -6.56
CA ILE A 287 19.56 4.35 -6.38
C ILE A 287 20.78 3.55 -6.87
N TYR A 288 20.87 2.27 -6.53
CA TYR A 288 21.94 1.38 -6.97
C TYR A 288 22.00 1.27 -8.50
N ASP A 289 20.87 0.98 -9.14
CA ASP A 289 20.77 0.85 -10.61
C ASP A 289 21.07 2.18 -11.31
N HIS A 290 20.67 3.31 -10.72
CA HIS A 290 20.96 4.65 -11.24
C HIS A 290 22.46 4.97 -11.22
N LEU A 291 23.14 4.73 -10.10
CA LEU A 291 24.58 5.00 -9.99
C LEU A 291 25.42 4.22 -11.01
N GLN A 292 25.00 3.00 -11.37
CA GLN A 292 25.68 2.20 -12.39
C GLN A 292 25.67 2.80 -13.80
N GLN A 293 24.81 3.78 -14.07
CA GLN A 293 24.72 4.43 -15.37
C GLN A 293 25.76 5.55 -15.57
N PHE A 294 26.56 5.83 -14.54
CA PHE A 294 27.51 6.93 -14.51
C PHE A 294 28.96 6.45 -14.51
N GLN A 295 29.85 7.41 -14.74
CA GLN A 295 31.28 7.26 -14.58
C GLN A 295 31.76 8.32 -13.61
N PHE A 296 32.70 7.99 -12.74
CA PHE A 296 33.10 8.82 -11.61
C PHE A 296 34.56 9.25 -11.71
N ASN A 297 34.83 10.54 -11.60
CA ASN A 297 36.16 11.05 -11.24
C ASN A 297 36.20 11.33 -9.72
N SER A 298 37.36 11.76 -9.19
CA SER A 298 37.50 11.97 -7.74
C SER A 298 36.51 12.99 -7.16
N ALA A 299 36.26 14.09 -7.86
CA ALA A 299 35.30 15.11 -7.44
C ALA A 299 33.86 14.55 -7.44
N GLY A 300 33.45 13.89 -8.53
CA GLY A 300 32.13 13.30 -8.63
C GLY A 300 31.89 12.11 -7.68
N ALA A 301 32.94 11.35 -7.35
CA ALA A 301 32.86 10.33 -6.31
C ALA A 301 32.59 10.95 -4.92
N MET A 302 33.16 12.12 -4.61
CA MET A 302 32.84 12.86 -3.39
C MET A 302 31.38 13.34 -3.39
N CYS A 303 30.87 13.85 -4.52
CA CYS A 303 29.44 14.20 -4.66
C CYS A 303 28.52 12.98 -4.43
N ALA A 304 28.85 11.82 -5.01
CA ALA A 304 28.08 10.59 -4.83
C ALA A 304 28.06 10.13 -3.36
N ILE A 305 29.17 10.28 -2.63
CA ILE A 305 29.24 10.00 -1.19
C ILE A 305 28.37 10.99 -0.39
N CYS A 306 28.35 12.27 -0.78
CA CYS A 306 27.47 13.26 -0.16
C CYS A 306 25.99 12.88 -0.36
N ASP A 307 25.58 12.58 -1.60
CA ASP A 307 24.22 12.13 -1.93
C ASP A 307 23.84 10.88 -1.14
N MET A 308 24.75 9.90 -1.07
CA MET A 308 24.51 8.67 -0.32
C MET A 308 24.33 8.91 1.18
N ASN A 309 25.02 9.91 1.75
CA ASN A 309 24.80 10.29 3.15
C ASN A 309 23.42 10.92 3.38
N GLU A 310 22.92 11.72 2.44
CA GLU A 310 21.55 12.25 2.51
C GLU A 310 20.51 11.15 2.34
N TYR A 311 20.69 10.23 1.38
CA TYR A 311 19.81 9.06 1.26
C TYR A 311 19.83 8.22 2.53
N ARG A 312 20.98 8.01 3.16
CA ARG A 312 21.11 7.31 4.46
C ARG A 312 20.36 8.01 5.58
N LYS A 313 20.37 9.35 5.63
CA LYS A 313 19.60 10.10 6.62
C LYS A 313 18.09 9.91 6.40
N CYS A 314 17.65 10.06 5.16
CA CYS A 314 16.26 9.84 4.75
C CYS A 314 15.76 8.45 5.16
N ILE A 315 16.55 7.39 4.88
CA ILE A 315 16.08 6.03 5.12
C ILE A 315 16.09 5.61 6.60
N LYS A 316 16.80 6.35 7.47
CA LYS A 316 16.76 6.09 8.92
C LYS A 316 15.38 6.41 9.49
N GLU A 317 14.64 7.32 8.86
CA GLU A 317 13.24 7.61 9.21
C GLU A 317 12.32 6.40 8.99
N LEU A 318 12.72 5.36 8.24
CA LEU A 318 11.94 4.13 8.12
C LEU A 318 12.02 3.27 9.38
N GLU A 319 13.05 3.40 10.21
CA GLU A 319 13.29 2.53 11.38
C GLU A 319 13.36 1.03 11.02
N VAL A 320 13.74 0.70 9.79
CA VAL A 320 13.95 -0.68 9.33
C VAL A 320 15.44 -0.98 9.23
N GLU A 321 15.96 -1.76 10.17
CA GLU A 321 17.39 -2.10 10.28
C GLU A 321 17.94 -2.73 8.99
N PHE A 322 17.18 -3.66 8.40
CA PHE A 322 17.57 -4.29 7.14
C PHE A 322 17.82 -3.28 6.01
N VAL A 323 16.94 -2.28 5.86
CA VAL A 323 17.09 -1.23 4.85
C VAL A 323 18.27 -0.32 5.18
N THR A 324 18.47 -0.01 6.46
CA THR A 324 19.64 0.76 6.92
C THR A 324 20.95 0.07 6.51
N ASN A 325 21.04 -1.24 6.73
CA ASN A 325 22.20 -2.03 6.36
C ASN A 325 22.43 -2.09 4.84
N LEU A 326 21.36 -2.10 4.02
CA LEU A 326 21.48 -2.00 2.56
C LEU A 326 22.14 -0.68 2.15
N PHE A 327 21.69 0.45 2.69
CA PHE A 327 22.27 1.75 2.36
C PHE A 327 23.67 1.96 2.97
N ASP A 328 23.98 1.37 4.12
CA ASP A 328 25.34 1.36 4.67
C ASP A 328 26.30 0.60 3.74
N THR A 329 25.85 -0.53 3.20
CA THR A 329 26.59 -1.32 2.22
C THR A 329 26.79 -0.53 0.92
N LEU A 330 25.76 0.15 0.42
CA LEU A 330 25.84 1.00 -0.77
C LEU A 330 26.77 2.21 -0.58
N HIS A 331 26.80 2.79 0.61
CA HIS A 331 27.77 3.83 0.97
C HIS A 331 29.20 3.30 0.98
N ALA A 332 29.43 2.09 1.50
CA ALA A 332 30.74 1.44 1.41
C ALA A 332 31.16 1.20 -0.05
N LEU A 333 30.24 0.84 -0.94
CA LEU A 333 30.50 0.74 -2.39
C LEU A 333 30.90 2.10 -2.98
N CYS A 334 30.21 3.20 -2.62
CA CYS A 334 30.56 4.55 -3.07
C CYS A 334 31.98 4.95 -2.68
N ASN A 335 32.47 4.52 -1.51
CA ASN A 335 33.86 4.78 -1.10
C ASN A 335 34.89 4.15 -2.05
N LEU A 336 34.58 3.00 -2.69
CA LEU A 336 35.48 2.38 -3.68
C LEU A 336 35.72 3.29 -4.90
N LEU A 337 34.80 4.20 -5.20
CA LEU A 337 34.93 5.16 -6.30
C LEU A 337 36.00 6.24 -6.02
N LEU A 338 36.33 6.48 -4.76
CA LEU A 338 37.26 7.52 -4.32
C LEU A 338 38.61 6.97 -3.84
N VAL A 339 38.61 5.79 -3.21
CA VAL A 339 39.80 5.20 -2.58
C VAL A 339 40.97 5.09 -3.56
N LYS A 340 42.19 5.35 -3.08
CA LYS A 340 43.40 5.22 -3.92
C LYS A 340 43.64 3.76 -4.33
N PRO A 341 44.22 3.50 -5.52
CA PRO A 341 44.42 2.15 -6.04
C PRO A 341 45.12 1.18 -5.07
N GLU A 342 46.09 1.68 -4.28
CA GLU A 342 46.88 0.86 -3.35
C GLU A 342 46.03 0.31 -2.19
N ASN A 343 44.98 1.04 -1.82
CA ASN A 343 44.13 0.71 -0.68
C ASN A 343 42.85 -0.05 -1.08
N LEU A 344 42.55 -0.18 -2.38
CA LEU A 344 41.31 -0.81 -2.86
C LEU A 344 41.14 -2.23 -2.33
N LYS A 345 42.20 -3.04 -2.36
CA LYS A 345 42.13 -4.43 -1.89
C LYS A 345 41.72 -4.53 -0.42
N GLN A 346 42.28 -3.66 0.42
CA GLN A 346 41.97 -3.62 1.85
C GLN A 346 40.51 -3.23 2.10
N VAL A 347 40.01 -2.22 1.36
CA VAL A 347 38.62 -1.76 1.51
C VAL A 347 37.63 -2.82 1.02
N CYS A 348 37.92 -3.52 -0.09
CA CYS A 348 37.10 -4.64 -0.55
C CYS A 348 37.00 -5.79 0.45
N THR A 349 38.04 -5.99 1.28
CA THR A 349 38.05 -7.03 2.34
C THR A 349 37.49 -6.54 3.68
N GLY A 350 36.96 -5.32 3.77
CA GLY A 350 36.34 -4.82 4.99
C GLY A 350 34.98 -5.47 5.27
N ASP A 351 34.59 -5.55 6.55
CA ASP A 351 33.41 -6.28 7.03
C ASP A 351 32.10 -5.94 6.29
N GLN A 352 31.93 -4.67 5.88
CA GLN A 352 30.74 -4.20 5.16
C GLN A 352 30.65 -4.69 3.72
N LEU A 353 31.77 -5.01 3.07
CA LEU A 353 31.84 -5.39 1.66
C LEU A 353 32.18 -6.86 1.45
N MET A 354 32.72 -7.53 2.49
CA MET A 354 33.14 -8.92 2.44
C MET A 354 31.98 -9.90 2.13
N THR A 355 30.75 -9.52 2.49
CA THR A 355 29.54 -10.32 2.31
C THR A 355 28.95 -10.19 0.90
N LEU A 356 29.40 -9.22 0.09
CA LEU A 356 28.93 -9.02 -1.27
C LEU A 356 29.60 -9.97 -2.25
N ASP A 357 28.87 -10.33 -3.31
CA ASP A 357 29.49 -11.01 -4.44
C ASP A 357 30.54 -10.11 -5.08
N ARG A 358 31.68 -10.70 -5.42
CA ARG A 358 32.84 -10.01 -5.99
C ARG A 358 32.50 -9.34 -7.31
N THR A 359 31.57 -9.92 -8.08
CA THR A 359 31.04 -9.31 -9.31
C THR A 359 30.48 -7.92 -9.05
N VAL A 360 29.79 -7.70 -7.93
CA VAL A 360 29.24 -6.39 -7.55
C VAL A 360 30.36 -5.39 -7.31
N LEU A 361 31.38 -5.78 -6.53
CA LEU A 361 32.54 -4.92 -6.25
C LEU A 361 33.27 -4.53 -7.54
N LEU A 362 33.50 -5.50 -8.43
CA LEU A 362 34.18 -5.27 -9.71
C LEU A 362 33.38 -4.34 -10.62
N ASN A 363 32.07 -4.56 -10.74
CA ASN A 363 31.19 -3.70 -11.54
C ASN A 363 31.21 -2.26 -11.02
N PHE A 364 31.23 -2.06 -9.70
CA PHE A 364 31.28 -0.74 -9.11
C PHE A 364 32.64 -0.04 -9.32
N ILE A 365 33.75 -0.78 -9.17
CA ILE A 365 35.10 -0.23 -9.41
C ILE A 365 35.30 0.14 -10.90
N GLN A 366 34.67 -0.57 -11.83
CA GLN A 366 34.69 -0.25 -13.26
C GLN A 366 34.01 1.07 -13.60
N LEU A 367 33.22 1.65 -12.69
CA LEU A 367 32.61 2.97 -12.88
C LEU A 367 33.61 4.12 -12.72
N ARG A 368 34.82 3.85 -12.23
CA ARG A 368 35.85 4.89 -12.10
C ARG A 368 36.46 5.26 -13.44
N THR A 369 36.63 6.55 -13.68
CA THR A 369 37.24 7.06 -14.92
C THR A 369 38.71 6.67 -15.06
N ASP A 370 39.41 6.43 -13.94
CA ASP A 370 40.81 5.99 -13.90
C ASP A 370 40.99 4.46 -13.98
N TYR A 371 39.91 3.68 -14.10
CA TYR A 371 39.95 2.22 -14.09
C TYR A 371 40.97 1.62 -15.09
N LYS A 372 40.94 2.11 -16.33
CA LYS A 372 41.84 1.65 -17.40
C LYS A 372 43.24 2.22 -17.27
N THR A 373 43.37 3.51 -16.91
CA THR A 373 44.67 4.20 -16.85
C THR A 373 45.52 3.69 -15.69
N GLN A 374 44.91 3.44 -14.53
CA GLN A 374 45.56 2.85 -13.36
C GLN A 374 45.66 1.32 -13.42
N LYS A 375 45.14 0.69 -14.48
CA LYS A 375 45.11 -0.78 -14.66
C LYS A 375 44.54 -1.50 -13.43
N LEU A 376 43.44 -0.98 -12.86
CA LEU A 376 42.89 -1.44 -11.57
C LEU A 376 42.52 -2.92 -11.57
N ALA A 377 42.20 -3.50 -12.73
CA ALA A 377 42.03 -4.94 -12.90
C ALA A 377 43.21 -5.77 -12.34
N ASN A 378 44.44 -5.25 -12.41
CA ASN A 378 45.62 -5.92 -11.88
C ASN A 378 45.71 -5.87 -10.35
N CYS A 379 45.26 -4.78 -9.72
CA CYS A 379 45.19 -4.65 -8.26
C CYS A 379 44.18 -5.62 -7.64
N LEU A 380 43.22 -6.08 -8.45
CA LEU A 380 42.12 -6.96 -8.05
C LEU A 380 42.41 -8.45 -8.36
N LYS A 381 43.57 -8.79 -8.95
CA LYS A 381 43.95 -10.17 -9.36
C LYS A 381 44.05 -11.21 -8.21
N GLY A 382 43.91 -10.79 -6.96
CA GLY A 382 43.80 -11.68 -5.79
C GLY A 382 42.40 -11.72 -5.15
N ILE A 383 41.43 -11.00 -5.73
CA ILE A 383 40.02 -10.96 -5.34
C ILE A 383 39.17 -11.73 -6.38
N THR A 384 39.78 -12.36 -7.37
CA THR A 384 39.08 -13.08 -8.48
C THR A 384 38.97 -14.60 -8.33
N THR A 385 39.46 -15.20 -7.24
CA THR A 385 39.35 -16.65 -6.93
C THR A 385 38.47 -16.97 -5.74
#